data_AF-A0AAN7R086-F1
#
_entry.id   AF-A0AAN7R086-F1
#
_cell.length_a   1.000
_cell.length_b   1.000
_cell.length_c   1.000
_cell.angle_alpha   90.00
_cell.angle_beta   90.00
_cell.angle_gamma   90.00
#
_symmetry.space_group_name_H-M   'P 1'
#
loop_
_entity.id
_entity.type
_entity.pdbx_description
1 polymer ?
#
loop_
_entity_poly.entity_id
_entity_poly.type
_entity_poly.pdbx_seq_one_letter_code
_entity_poly.pdbx_strand_id
1 'polypeptide(L)'
;MHFIVGCPLKCSFCATGKGGFSRKLQSHEIVEQVLAIEETIKHSVTNVVFMGMGEPMLNMKSVLEAYQCLNKDINIGQRMITISTVGVPNTIRRLASHKLQSTLAVRYILWEN
;
A
#
# COMPACT_ATOMS: atom_id res chain seq x y z
N MET A 1 6.18 -2.37 0.92
CA MET A 1 5.20 -3.37 0.45
C MET A 1 4.63 -2.96 -0.91
N HIS A 2 4.66 -3.84 -1.89
CA HIS A 2 4.11 -3.69 -3.24
C HIS A 2 2.61 -3.97 -3.25
N PHE A 3 1.88 -3.29 -4.10
CA PHE A 3 0.42 -3.47 -4.26
C PHE A 3 -0.03 -3.33 -5.72
N ILE A 4 0.87 -2.93 -6.62
CA ILE A 4 0.72 -2.92 -8.07
C ILE A 4 2.06 -3.32 -8.69
N VAL A 5 2.03 -4.03 -9.83
CA VAL A 5 3.20 -4.20 -10.70
C VAL A 5 3.27 -3.00 -11.65
N GLY A 6 4.21 -2.11 -11.39
CA GLY A 6 4.30 -0.82 -12.06
C GLY A 6 3.44 0.27 -11.42
N CYS A 7 3.34 1.45 -12.06
CA CYS A 7 2.50 2.55 -11.58
C CYS A 7 2.03 3.45 -12.73
N PRO A 8 0.72 3.70 -12.89
CA PRO A 8 0.20 4.50 -14.00
C PRO A 8 0.38 6.01 -13.81
N LEU A 9 0.81 6.46 -12.63
CA LEU A 9 0.88 7.88 -12.27
C LEU A 9 2.09 8.62 -12.87
N LYS A 10 3.08 7.89 -13.40
CA LYS A 10 4.25 8.45 -14.12
C LYS A 10 4.98 9.59 -13.39
N CYS A 11 5.09 9.54 -12.07
CA CYS A 11 5.85 10.54 -11.32
C CYS A 11 7.31 10.59 -11.83
N SER A 12 7.79 11.78 -12.20
CA SER A 12 9.06 12.00 -12.93
C SER A 12 10.30 11.42 -12.23
N PHE A 13 10.31 11.48 -10.90
CA PHE A 13 11.38 10.96 -10.05
C PHE A 13 11.23 9.48 -9.68
N CYS A 14 10.08 8.85 -9.96
CA CYS A 14 9.80 7.48 -9.51
C CYS A 14 10.19 6.46 -10.59
N ALA A 15 11.15 5.57 -10.28
CA ALA A 15 11.55 4.48 -11.17
C ALA A 15 10.36 3.60 -11.59
N THR A 16 9.45 3.30 -10.66
CA THR A 16 8.22 2.54 -10.94
C THR A 16 7.30 3.24 -11.93
N GLY A 17 7.20 4.57 -11.86
CA GLY A 17 6.40 5.37 -12.80
C GLY A 17 6.96 5.33 -14.22
N LYS A 18 8.29 5.22 -14.37
CA LYS A 18 8.97 5.06 -15.67
C LYS A 18 8.75 3.67 -16.28
N GLY A 19 8.62 2.64 -15.44
CA GLY A 19 8.40 1.25 -15.85
C GLY A 19 6.99 0.94 -16.39
N GLY A 20 6.09 1.92 -16.43
CA GLY A 20 4.70 1.73 -16.88
C GLY A 20 3.81 1.00 -15.88
N PHE A 21 2.58 0.68 -16.28
CA PHE A 21 1.62 -0.09 -15.48
C PHE A 21 1.38 -1.44 -16.13
N SER A 22 1.43 -2.51 -15.34
CA SER A 22 1.11 -3.87 -15.79
C SER A 22 -0.22 -4.35 -15.20
N ARG A 23 -0.26 -4.64 -13.89
CA ARG A 23 -1.46 -5.17 -13.24
C ARG A 23 -1.53 -4.82 -11.76
N LYS A 24 -2.73 -4.92 -11.20
CA LYS A 24 -2.98 -4.86 -9.75
C LYS A 24 -2.61 -6.19 -9.10
N LEU A 25 -2.08 -6.12 -7.88
CA LEU A 25 -1.88 -7.31 -7.05
C LEU A 25 -3.20 -7.70 -6.36
N GLN A 26 -3.44 -9.00 -6.20
CA GLN A 26 -4.48 -9.53 -5.33
C GLN A 26 -4.06 -9.39 -3.86
N SER A 27 -5.03 -9.48 -2.95
CA SER A 27 -4.78 -9.33 -1.51
C SER A 27 -3.78 -10.36 -0.97
N HIS A 28 -3.87 -11.61 -1.43
CA HIS A 28 -2.91 -12.65 -1.04
C HIS A 28 -1.47 -12.33 -1.50
N GLU A 29 -1.27 -11.78 -2.71
CA GLU A 29 0.06 -11.36 -3.20
C GLU A 29 0.65 -10.18 -2.39
N ILE A 30 -0.22 -9.38 -1.75
CA ILE A 30 0.21 -8.30 -0.85
C ILE A 30 0.64 -8.88 0.49
N VAL A 31 -0.17 -9.78 1.07
CA VAL A 31 0.10 -10.42 2.38
C VAL A 31 1.33 -11.34 2.30
N GLU A 32 1.50 -12.08 1.21
CA GLU A 32 2.62 -12.99 0.99
C GLU A 32 3.98 -12.30 1.12
N GLN A 33 4.08 -11.01 0.81
CA GLN A 33 5.31 -10.25 1.02
C GLN A 33 5.72 -10.14 2.49
N VAL A 34 4.75 -10.08 3.40
CA VAL A 34 5.00 -10.07 4.85
C VAL A 34 5.38 -11.47 5.32
N LEU A 35 4.65 -12.49 4.87
CA LEU A 35 4.95 -13.89 5.23
C LEU A 35 6.35 -14.31 4.76
N ALA A 36 6.72 -13.97 3.53
CA ALA A 36 8.02 -14.30 2.96
C ALA A 36 9.18 -13.62 3.72
N ILE A 37 9.01 -12.37 4.17
CA ILE A 37 10.06 -11.71 4.95
C ILE A 37 10.14 -12.29 6.37
N GLU A 38 9.02 -12.56 7.05
CA GLU A 38 9.04 -13.20 8.37
C GLU A 38 9.71 -14.58 8.31
N GLU A 39 9.42 -15.36 7.27
CA GLU A 39 10.08 -16.64 7.03
C GLU A 39 11.59 -16.48 6.83
N THR A 40 12.02 -15.42 6.17
CA THR A 40 13.44 -15.16 5.88
C THR A 40 14.19 -14.68 7.12
N ILE A 41 13.63 -13.74 7.88
CA ILE A 41 14.29 -13.12 9.05
C ILE A 41 14.06 -13.89 10.35
N LYS A 42 13.17 -14.91 10.34
CA LYS A 42 12.77 -15.71 11.51
C LYS A 42 12.29 -14.85 12.70
N HIS A 43 11.62 -13.75 12.40
CA HIS A 43 11.07 -12.81 13.37
C HIS A 43 9.79 -12.20 12.83
N SER A 44 8.85 -11.90 13.73
CA SER A 44 7.57 -11.27 13.36
C SER A 44 7.75 -9.81 12.93
N VAL A 45 7.02 -9.41 11.90
CA VAL A 45 6.94 -8.03 11.43
C VAL A 45 5.99 -7.24 12.33
N THR A 46 6.48 -6.13 12.88
CA THR A 46 5.71 -5.29 13.80
C THR A 46 5.03 -4.10 13.12
N ASN A 47 5.52 -3.70 11.95
CA ASN A 47 5.10 -2.50 11.24
C ASN A 47 5.02 -2.74 9.73
N VAL A 48 3.97 -2.24 9.10
CA VAL A 48 3.78 -2.36 7.65
C VAL A 48 3.50 -0.99 7.06
N VAL A 49 4.24 -0.67 6.00
CA VAL A 49 4.08 0.59 5.27
C VAL A 49 3.80 0.32 3.80
N PHE A 50 2.64 0.75 3.32
CA PHE A 50 2.21 0.64 1.92
C PHE A 50 2.91 1.71 1.06
N MET A 51 4.25 1.66 0.95
CA MET A 51 5.09 2.62 0.19
C MET A 51 5.97 1.96 -0.89
N GLY A 52 5.71 0.69 -1.23
CA GLY A 52 6.39 0.05 -2.37
C GLY A 52 5.83 0.52 -3.71
N MET A 53 5.87 -0.36 -4.72
CA MET A 53 5.43 -0.01 -6.08
C MET A 53 3.90 0.19 -6.18
N GLY A 54 3.55 1.31 -6.82
CA GLY A 54 2.18 1.68 -7.21
C GLY A 54 1.63 2.90 -6.47
N GLU A 55 0.33 3.15 -6.63
CA GLU A 55 -0.49 3.95 -5.69
C GLU A 55 -1.59 3.13 -5.00
N PRO A 56 -1.63 3.03 -3.64
CA PRO A 56 -2.58 2.16 -2.92
C PRO A 56 -4.04 2.47 -3.25
N MET A 57 -4.36 3.74 -3.47
CA MET A 57 -5.74 4.16 -3.77
C MET A 57 -6.26 3.61 -5.11
N LEU A 58 -5.37 3.26 -6.04
CA LEU A 58 -5.73 2.65 -7.32
C LEU A 58 -6.02 1.15 -7.20
N ASN A 59 -5.61 0.52 -6.08
CA ASN A 59 -5.88 -0.88 -5.75
C ASN A 59 -6.56 -1.04 -4.38
N MET A 60 -7.47 -0.12 -4.05
CA MET A 60 -8.04 -0.01 -2.71
C MET A 60 -8.72 -1.28 -2.20
N LYS A 61 -9.43 -2.03 -3.06
CA LYS A 61 -10.10 -3.29 -2.66
C LYS A 61 -9.09 -4.27 -2.05
N SER A 62 -8.07 -4.65 -2.83
CA SER A 62 -7.06 -5.61 -2.39
C SER A 62 -6.18 -5.07 -1.25
N VAL A 63 -5.94 -3.76 -1.22
CA VAL A 63 -5.24 -3.10 -0.09
C VAL A 63 -6.03 -3.22 1.21
N LEU A 64 -7.35 -3.02 1.17
CA LEU A 64 -8.21 -3.12 2.36
C LEU A 64 -8.35 -4.57 2.84
N GLU A 65 -8.49 -5.52 1.92
CA GLU A 65 -8.50 -6.95 2.24
C GLU A 65 -7.18 -7.38 2.88
N ALA A 66 -6.04 -6.98 2.29
CA ALA A 66 -4.72 -7.25 2.87
C ALA A 66 -4.54 -6.56 4.23
N TYR A 67 -5.00 -5.31 4.39
CA TYR A 67 -4.99 -4.60 5.66
C TYR A 67 -5.73 -5.39 6.75
N GLN A 68 -6.91 -5.92 6.44
CA GLN A 68 -7.70 -6.71 7.39
C GLN A 68 -7.00 -8.01 7.77
N CYS A 69 -6.40 -8.71 6.81
CA CYS A 69 -5.64 -9.93 7.06
C CYS A 69 -4.41 -9.66 7.94
N LEU A 70 -3.63 -8.63 7.60
CA LEU A 70 -2.46 -8.22 8.41
C LEU A 70 -2.86 -7.86 9.85
N ASN A 71 -4.03 -7.25 10.04
CA ASN A 71 -4.49 -6.89 11.38
C ASN A 71 -5.03 -8.07 12.17
N LYS A 72 -5.85 -8.94 11.56
CA LYS A 72 -6.57 -10.01 12.27
C LYS A 72 -5.79 -11.32 12.33
N ASP A 73 -5.15 -11.69 11.23
CA ASP A 73 -4.54 -13.00 11.08
C ASP A 73 -3.05 -12.97 11.42
N ILE A 74 -2.36 -11.87 11.05
CA ILE A 74 -0.92 -11.66 11.33
C ILE A 74 -0.70 -10.85 12.62
N ASN A 75 -1.77 -10.42 13.31
CA ASN A 75 -1.74 -9.71 14.58
C ASN A 75 -0.95 -8.38 14.57
N ILE A 76 -0.89 -7.68 13.44
CA ILE A 76 -0.27 -6.35 13.36
C ILE A 76 -1.28 -5.29 13.80
N GLY A 77 -0.96 -4.52 14.85
CA GLY A 77 -1.84 -3.47 15.35
C GLY A 77 -2.19 -2.43 14.28
N GLN A 78 -3.45 -1.98 14.20
CA GLN A 78 -3.92 -1.06 13.16
C GLN A 78 -3.09 0.21 13.00
N ARG A 79 -2.62 0.79 14.12
CA ARG A 79 -1.77 2.00 14.14
C ARG A 79 -0.35 1.76 13.61
N MET A 80 0.07 0.50 13.54
CA MET A 80 1.36 0.07 13.01
C MET A 80 1.32 -0.18 11.50
N ILE A 81 0.13 -0.04 10.90
CA ILE A 81 -0.08 -0.13 9.46
C ILE A 81 -0.28 1.27 8.91
N THR A 82 0.63 1.69 8.02
CA THR A 82 0.63 3.00 7.37
C THR A 82 0.20 2.87 5.92
N ILE A 83 -0.93 3.48 5.56
CA ILE A 83 -1.38 3.61 4.18
C ILE A 83 -0.86 4.94 3.64
N SER A 84 -0.21 4.89 2.49
CA SER A 84 0.33 6.10 1.86
C SER A 84 -0.43 6.45 0.59
N THR A 85 -0.44 7.73 0.19
CA THR A 85 -1.05 8.15 -1.07
C THR A 85 -0.39 9.38 -1.65
N VAL A 86 -0.40 9.51 -2.98
CA VAL A 86 -0.08 10.76 -3.69
C VAL A 86 -1.25 11.76 -3.72
N GLY A 87 -2.39 11.42 -3.14
CA GLY A 87 -3.56 12.30 -3.10
C GLY A 87 -4.47 12.17 -4.33
N VAL A 88 -4.82 10.95 -4.74
CA VAL A 88 -5.79 10.74 -5.84
C VAL A 88 -7.14 11.40 -5.46
N PRO A 89 -7.77 12.19 -6.35
CA PRO A 89 -9.02 12.89 -6.03
C PRO A 89 -10.10 11.97 -5.48
N ASN A 90 -10.80 12.42 -4.43
CA ASN A 90 -11.90 11.73 -3.74
C ASN A 90 -11.54 10.39 -3.05
N THR A 91 -10.33 9.84 -3.20
CA THR A 91 -10.00 8.53 -2.61
C THR A 91 -9.69 8.60 -1.12
N ILE A 92 -9.18 9.73 -0.62
CA ILE A 92 -8.92 9.91 0.83
C ILE A 92 -10.25 9.87 1.60
N ARG A 93 -11.29 10.55 1.10
CA ARG A 93 -12.64 10.49 1.70
C ARG A 93 -13.21 9.08 1.66
N ARG A 94 -13.02 8.38 0.53
CA ARG A 94 -13.41 6.97 0.40
C ARG A 94 -12.68 6.09 1.42
N LEU A 95 -11.37 6.26 1.60
CA LEU A 95 -10.60 5.54 2.61
C LEU A 95 -11.12 5.83 4.03
N ALA A 96 -11.38 7.10 4.34
CA ALA A 96 -11.89 7.52 5.65
C ALA A 96 -13.24 6.88 6.00
N SER A 97 -14.08 6.57 5.01
CA SER A 97 -15.36 5.87 5.23
C SER A 97 -15.21 4.47 5.84
N HIS A 98 -14.04 3.85 5.69
CA HIS A 98 -13.74 2.53 6.30
C HIS A 98 -13.35 2.62 7.78
N LYS A 99 -13.23 3.83 8.36
CA LYS A 99 -12.97 4.07 9.80
C LYS A 99 -11.76 3.29 10.35
N LEU A 100 -10.71 3.15 9.53
CA LEU A 100 -9.47 2.48 9.92
C LEU A 100 -8.70 3.33 10.95
N GLN A 101 -8.01 2.68 11.89
CA GLN A 101 -7.07 3.36 12.79
C GLN A 101 -5.63 3.38 12.24
N SER A 102 -5.48 3.19 10.93
CA SER A 102 -4.20 3.26 10.23
C SER A 102 -3.63 4.67 10.21
N THR A 103 -2.30 4.78 10.22
CA THR A 103 -1.64 6.05 9.91
C THR A 103 -1.80 6.35 8.41
N LEU A 104 -2.16 7.60 8.07
CA LEU A 104 -2.19 8.07 6.69
C LEU A 104 -0.94 8.90 6.39
N ALA A 105 -0.16 8.51 5.40
CA ALA A 105 0.96 9.29 4.89
C ALA A 105 0.61 9.91 3.52
N VAL A 106 0.68 11.23 3.42
CA VAL A 106 0.43 11.94 2.15
C VAL A 106 1.76 12.35 1.53
N ARG A 107 2.02 11.91 0.31
CA ARG A 107 3.16 12.35 -0.50
C ARG A 107 2.75 13.55 -1.32
N TYR A 108 3.37 14.69 -1.02
CA TYR A 108 3.23 15.86 -1.88
C TYR A 108 4.12 15.68 -3.10
N ILE A 109 3.51 15.58 -4.27
CA ILE A 109 4.19 15.55 -5.56
C ILE A 109 3.90 16.89 -6.21
N LEU A 110 4.94 17.67 -6.50
CA LEU A 110 4.81 18.83 -7.37
C LEU A 110 4.54 18.30 -8.77
N TRP A 111 3.31 18.47 -9.24
CA TRP A 111 2.97 18.27 -10.65
C TRP A 111 3.53 19.48 -11.39
N GLU A 112 4.77 19.39 -11.87
CA GLU A 112 5.22 20.31 -12.90
C GLU A 112 4.41 19.98 -14.16
N ASN A 113 3.69 20.99 -14.66
CA ASN A 113 2.97 20.93 -15.93
C ASN A 113 3.90 20.63 -17.09
#